data_AF-A0A7S4AA30-F1
#
_entry.id   AF-A0A7S4AA30-F1
#
_cell.length_a   1.000
_cell.length_b   1.000
_cell.length_c   1.000
_cell.angle_alpha   90.00
_cell.angle_beta   90.00
_cell.angle_gamma   90.00
#
_symmetry.space_group_name_H-M   'P 1'
#
loop_
_entity.id
_entity.type
_entity.pdbx_description
1 polymer ?
#
loop_
_entity_poly.entity_id
_entity_poly.type
_entity_poly.pdbx_seq_one_letter_code
_entity_poly.pdbx_strand_id
1 'polypeptide(L)'
;MKYSFSLVVALLVSTTDAFTVPKSASTFGRTTGSAKFAPSPMLDGISTTSFETKLSAASLSPLDLEKKSELATWEQFSNWITSTDNRLYIGWFGTIMFPTLLAAASCFITAFIAAPPVDIDGIREPVAGSLLYGNNIITGSVIPSSNAIGMHFYPVWEAASMDEWLYNGGPYQLVVMHFLLGVASYMGREWELSYRLGMRPWIFVAFSAPVAAATAVFLTYPIGQGSFSDGMPLGISGTFNFMLVFQAEHNILMHPLHMAGVAGVFGGSLFSAMHGSLVTSSLIRETTENESTNNGYKFGQEEETYNIVAAHGYFGRLIFQYASFNNSRALHFFLALWPVLGIWCTAMGVSTMAFNLNGFNFNQAVIDSEGRVINTWADIINRADLGMEVMHERNAHNFPLDLASGEILPVAMAAPAIAEA
;
A
#
# COMPACT_ATOMS: atom_id res chain seq x y z
N MET A 1 -19.35 3.66 -6.86
CA MET A 1 -17.99 3.09 -6.95
C MET A 1 -17.07 3.96 -7.84
N LYS A 2 -16.92 5.25 -7.50
CA LYS A 2 -16.05 6.22 -8.22
C LYS A 2 -15.03 6.91 -7.30
N TYR A 3 -15.01 6.60 -6.00
CA TYR A 3 -14.32 7.45 -5.00
C TYR A 3 -12.98 6.89 -4.49
N SER A 4 -12.68 5.60 -4.70
CA SER A 4 -11.41 5.02 -4.22
C SER A 4 -10.26 5.15 -5.25
N PHE A 5 -10.57 5.18 -6.55
CA PHE A 5 -9.58 5.35 -7.61
C PHE A 5 -9.14 6.81 -7.82
N SER A 6 -9.99 7.78 -7.46
CA SER A 6 -9.70 9.21 -7.63
C SER A 6 -8.62 9.73 -6.67
N LEU A 7 -8.43 9.11 -5.49
CA LEU A 7 -7.42 9.57 -4.54
C LEU A 7 -5.99 9.25 -5.00
N VAL A 8 -5.79 8.07 -5.62
CA VAL A 8 -4.50 7.64 -6.16
C VAL A 8 -4.15 8.40 -7.45
N VAL A 9 -5.15 8.68 -8.30
CA VAL A 9 -4.95 9.48 -9.53
C VAL A 9 -4.71 10.97 -9.21
N ALA A 10 -5.35 11.54 -8.17
CA ALA A 10 -5.10 12.92 -7.76
C ALA A 10 -3.68 13.12 -7.16
N LEU A 11 -3.14 12.11 -6.47
CA LEU A 11 -1.77 12.10 -5.98
C LEU A 11 -0.73 11.92 -7.11
N LEU A 12 -1.05 11.17 -8.17
CA LEU A 12 -0.15 10.98 -9.31
C LEU A 12 -0.15 12.18 -10.28
N VAL A 13 -1.26 12.91 -10.43
CA VAL A 13 -1.36 14.06 -11.35
C VAL A 13 -0.84 15.36 -10.74
N SER A 14 -0.81 15.52 -9.41
CA SER A 14 -0.32 16.75 -8.76
C SER A 14 1.19 16.79 -8.46
N THR A 15 1.95 15.76 -8.84
CA THR A 15 3.39 15.66 -8.53
C THR A 15 4.32 16.07 -9.67
N THR A 16 3.79 16.41 -10.85
CA THR A 16 4.61 16.84 -12.00
C THR A 16 5.17 18.26 -11.83
N ASP A 17 4.46 19.18 -11.17
CA ASP A 17 4.86 20.60 -11.14
C ASP A 17 5.65 21.00 -9.88
N ALA A 18 5.61 20.19 -8.82
CA ALA A 18 6.38 20.47 -7.61
C ALA A 18 7.90 20.19 -7.77
N PHE A 19 8.30 19.48 -8.83
CA PHE A 19 9.63 18.86 -8.94
C PHE A 19 10.36 19.02 -10.28
N THR A 20 9.89 19.89 -11.19
CA THR A 20 10.65 20.24 -12.40
C THR A 20 11.69 21.34 -12.13
N VAL A 21 12.89 21.17 -12.69
CA VAL A 21 13.94 22.20 -12.78
C VAL A 21 13.78 22.90 -14.14
N PRO A 22 13.81 24.24 -14.24
CA PRO A 22 13.76 24.91 -15.53
C PRO A 22 15.04 24.60 -16.35
N LYS A 23 14.87 24.26 -17.63
CA LYS A 23 15.98 24.08 -18.57
C LYS A 23 16.44 25.43 -19.14
N SER A 24 17.71 25.77 -18.87
CA SER A 24 18.55 26.85 -19.48
C SER A 24 18.27 28.30 -19.04
N ALA A 25 19.21 29.24 -18.94
CA ALA A 25 20.67 29.28 -18.78
C ALA A 25 21.06 30.76 -18.51
N SER A 26 22.11 31.04 -17.73
CA SER A 26 22.98 32.19 -18.01
C SER A 26 24.40 31.93 -17.51
N THR A 27 25.34 31.98 -18.44
CA THR A 27 26.79 31.99 -18.22
C THR A 27 27.19 33.44 -17.92
N PHE A 28 27.77 33.74 -16.75
CA PHE A 28 28.88 34.70 -16.58
C PHE A 28 29.31 34.83 -15.10
N GLY A 29 30.62 34.95 -14.85
CA GLY A 29 31.16 35.53 -13.61
C GLY A 29 32.07 34.62 -12.79
N ARG A 30 33.33 34.52 -13.20
CA ARG A 30 34.44 33.89 -12.47
C ARG A 30 35.11 34.95 -11.57
N THR A 31 35.13 34.78 -10.25
CA THR A 31 36.21 35.29 -9.34
C THR A 31 36.07 34.66 -7.94
N THR A 32 36.93 33.70 -7.60
CA THR A 32 38.10 33.79 -6.68
C THR A 32 37.80 33.52 -5.20
N GLY A 33 38.20 32.34 -4.73
CA GLY A 33 38.20 31.93 -3.32
C GLY A 33 38.64 30.48 -3.15
N SER A 34 39.81 30.10 -3.68
CA SER A 34 40.34 28.74 -3.62
C SER A 34 41.06 28.46 -2.29
N ALA A 35 40.60 27.47 -1.52
CA ALA A 35 41.50 26.67 -0.69
C ALA A 35 42.10 25.57 -1.58
N LYS A 36 43.40 25.70 -1.86
CA LYS A 36 44.17 24.83 -2.75
C LYS A 36 44.55 23.54 -2.03
N PHE A 37 44.23 22.39 -2.61
CA PHE A 37 45.05 21.19 -2.46
C PHE A 37 45.90 21.07 -3.72
N ALA A 38 47.23 21.16 -3.55
CA ALA A 38 48.19 21.11 -4.64
C ALA A 38 48.59 19.65 -4.92
N PRO A 39 48.53 19.16 -6.17
CA PRO A 39 49.22 17.93 -6.57
C PRO A 39 50.71 18.22 -6.82
N SER A 40 51.57 17.36 -6.28
CA SER A 40 53.04 17.40 -6.50
C SER A 40 53.41 17.07 -7.95
N PRO A 41 54.51 17.64 -8.50
CA PRO A 41 54.90 17.39 -9.88
C PRO A 41 55.77 16.13 -10.06
N MET A 42 55.53 15.48 -11.21
CA MET A 42 56.39 14.65 -12.06
C MET A 42 57.07 13.38 -11.52
N LEU A 43 56.68 12.26 -12.13
CA LEU A 43 57.64 11.44 -12.90
C LEU A 43 57.05 11.22 -14.30
N ASP A 44 57.66 11.88 -15.28
CA ASP A 44 57.51 11.58 -16.70
C ASP A 44 57.92 10.14 -16.97
N GLY A 45 57.06 9.39 -17.66
CA GLY A 45 57.45 8.09 -18.23
C GLY A 45 56.50 6.93 -17.94
N ILE A 46 55.20 7.10 -18.11
CA ILE A 46 54.33 5.96 -18.46
C ILE A 46 53.46 6.38 -19.63
N SER A 47 53.86 5.92 -20.82
CA SER A 47 53.07 6.03 -22.03
C SER A 47 51.65 5.55 -21.76
N THR A 48 50.67 6.34 -22.18
CA THR A 48 49.30 5.91 -22.41
C THR A 48 49.30 4.74 -23.37
N THR A 49 49.42 3.51 -22.87
CA THR A 49 48.97 2.34 -23.62
C THR A 49 47.46 2.39 -23.59
N SER A 50 46.92 3.01 -24.64
CA SER A 50 45.62 2.65 -25.19
C SER A 50 45.36 1.17 -24.93
N PHE A 51 44.33 0.84 -24.14
CA PHE A 51 43.78 -0.50 -24.11
C PHE A 51 42.98 -0.73 -25.42
N GLU A 52 43.59 -0.44 -26.57
CA GLU A 52 43.28 -1.15 -27.80
C GLU A 52 43.76 -2.58 -27.57
N THR A 53 42.87 -3.43 -27.07
CA THR A 53 43.03 -4.86 -27.25
C THR A 53 42.81 -5.14 -28.74
N LYS A 54 43.85 -4.94 -29.53
CA LYS A 54 44.09 -5.76 -30.72
C LYS A 54 44.40 -7.19 -30.25
N LEU A 55 43.40 -7.86 -29.69
CA LEU A 55 43.37 -9.31 -29.74
C LEU A 55 43.02 -9.62 -31.20
N SER A 56 44.00 -10.07 -31.96
CA SER A 56 43.77 -10.65 -33.27
C SER A 56 42.60 -11.63 -33.18
N ALA A 57 41.72 -11.63 -34.18
CA ALA A 57 40.57 -12.54 -34.31
C ALA A 57 40.93 -14.05 -34.34
N ALA A 58 42.18 -14.41 -34.01
CA ALA A 58 42.69 -15.75 -33.88
C ALA A 58 43.23 -15.93 -32.45
N SER A 59 42.58 -16.80 -31.65
CA SER A 59 42.97 -17.34 -30.33
C SER A 59 42.04 -17.04 -29.14
N LEU A 60 40.79 -16.62 -29.35
CA LEU A 60 39.80 -16.84 -28.29
C LEU A 60 39.50 -18.34 -28.22
N SER A 61 39.68 -18.94 -27.04
CA SER A 61 39.25 -20.32 -26.84
C SER A 61 37.72 -20.39 -27.00
N PRO A 62 37.12 -21.54 -27.36
CA PRO A 62 35.67 -21.68 -27.44
C PRO A 62 34.95 -21.19 -26.17
N LEU A 63 35.57 -21.41 -25.01
CA LEU A 63 35.08 -20.98 -23.69
C LEU A 63 35.10 -19.44 -23.51
N ASP A 64 36.08 -18.75 -24.10
CA ASP A 64 36.17 -17.28 -24.02
C ASP A 64 35.20 -16.59 -24.99
N LEU A 65 34.92 -17.22 -26.13
CA LEU A 65 33.87 -16.78 -27.05
C LEU A 65 32.47 -16.96 -26.45
N GLU A 66 32.24 -18.10 -25.79
CA GLU A 66 31.00 -18.41 -25.10
C GLU A 66 30.74 -17.40 -23.96
N LYS A 67 31.73 -17.18 -23.07
CA LYS A 67 31.62 -16.16 -22.01
C LYS A 67 31.38 -14.74 -22.54
N LYS A 68 32.03 -14.35 -23.64
CA LYS A 68 31.83 -13.04 -24.26
C LYS A 68 30.43 -12.91 -24.88
N SER A 69 29.90 -14.00 -25.42
CA SER A 69 28.53 -14.04 -25.95
C SER A 69 27.48 -13.97 -24.85
N GLU A 70 27.67 -14.67 -23.73
CA GLU A 70 26.78 -14.62 -22.56
C GLU A 70 26.76 -13.23 -21.91
N LEU A 71 27.93 -12.60 -21.77
CA LEU A 71 28.05 -11.22 -21.29
C LEU A 71 27.28 -10.25 -22.19
N ALA A 72 27.37 -10.41 -23.51
CA ALA A 72 26.62 -9.59 -24.46
C ALA A 72 25.10 -9.83 -24.38
N THR A 73 24.65 -11.07 -24.15
CA THR A 73 23.22 -11.39 -23.98
C THR A 73 22.66 -10.84 -22.67
N TRP A 74 23.38 -10.99 -21.56
CA TRP A 74 22.96 -10.45 -20.26
C TRP A 74 22.93 -8.92 -20.26
N GLU A 75 23.88 -8.27 -20.92
CA GLU A 75 23.89 -6.83 -21.09
C GLU A 75 22.70 -6.34 -21.93
N GLN A 76 22.40 -7.02 -23.05
CA GLN A 76 21.20 -6.72 -23.86
C GLN A 76 19.91 -6.88 -23.06
N PHE A 77 19.78 -7.97 -22.28
CA PHE A 77 18.64 -8.19 -21.41
C PHE A 77 18.52 -7.08 -20.34
N SER A 78 19.63 -6.74 -19.67
CA SER A 78 19.68 -5.70 -18.64
C SER A 78 19.28 -4.32 -19.20
N ASN A 79 19.76 -3.99 -20.40
CA ASN A 79 19.40 -2.76 -21.10
C ASN A 79 17.92 -2.74 -21.47
N TRP A 80 17.37 -3.88 -21.90
CA TRP A 80 15.95 -3.98 -22.24
C TRP A 80 15.05 -3.81 -21.03
N ILE A 81 15.30 -4.51 -19.92
CA ILE A 81 14.45 -4.40 -18.72
C ILE A 81 14.53 -3.01 -18.08
N THR A 82 15.68 -2.35 -18.14
CA THR A 82 15.87 -0.98 -17.59
C THR A 82 15.58 0.12 -18.60
N SER A 83 15.09 -0.20 -19.80
CA SER A 83 14.76 0.79 -20.82
C SER A 83 13.58 1.66 -20.39
N THR A 84 13.76 2.97 -20.52
CA THR A 84 12.73 4.00 -20.34
C THR A 84 11.76 4.10 -21.52
N ASP A 85 12.06 3.44 -22.64
CA ASP A 85 11.26 3.49 -23.86
C ASP A 85 10.16 2.42 -23.89
N ASN A 86 10.20 1.48 -22.94
CA ASN A 86 9.13 0.51 -22.76
C ASN A 86 7.83 1.22 -22.37
N ARG A 87 6.72 0.86 -23.03
CA ARG A 87 5.38 1.43 -22.75
C ARG A 87 5.00 1.32 -21.27
N LEU A 88 5.41 0.23 -20.62
CA LEU A 88 5.38 0.05 -19.18
C LEU A 88 6.80 -0.27 -18.75
N TYR A 89 7.41 0.59 -17.94
CA TYR A 89 8.73 0.34 -17.38
C TYR A 89 8.76 -1.02 -16.66
N ILE A 90 9.80 -1.82 -16.86
CA ILE A 90 9.96 -3.11 -16.18
C ILE A 90 10.80 -2.87 -14.93
N GLY A 91 12.10 -2.60 -15.12
CA GLY A 91 13.07 -2.50 -14.04
C GLY A 91 13.36 -3.83 -13.37
N TRP A 92 14.35 -3.86 -12.48
CA TRP A 92 14.68 -5.06 -11.71
C TRP A 92 13.52 -5.44 -10.79
N PHE A 93 12.86 -4.47 -10.17
CA PHE A 93 11.69 -4.73 -9.35
C PHE A 93 10.50 -5.28 -10.15
N GLY A 94 10.35 -4.87 -11.42
CA GLY A 94 9.32 -5.40 -12.31
C GLY A 94 9.42 -6.91 -12.52
N THR A 95 10.63 -7.48 -12.50
CA THR A 95 10.84 -8.92 -12.67
C THR A 95 10.21 -9.76 -11.57
N ILE A 96 10.07 -9.20 -10.36
CA ILE A 96 9.35 -9.83 -9.23
C ILE A 96 7.88 -9.42 -9.25
N MET A 97 7.61 -8.12 -9.45
CA MET A 97 6.27 -7.53 -9.39
C MET A 97 5.28 -8.17 -10.37
N PHE A 98 5.66 -8.34 -11.64
CA PHE A 98 4.71 -8.82 -12.64
C PHE A 98 4.26 -10.27 -12.39
N PRO A 99 5.17 -11.26 -12.19
CA PRO A 99 4.75 -12.62 -11.90
C PRO A 99 3.92 -12.75 -10.63
N THR A 100 4.30 -12.06 -9.55
CA THR A 100 3.58 -12.16 -8.27
C THR A 100 2.20 -11.53 -8.34
N LEU A 101 2.06 -10.32 -8.91
CA LEU A 101 0.74 -9.69 -9.06
C LEU A 101 -0.16 -10.45 -10.03
N LEU A 102 0.39 -11.05 -11.10
CA LEU A 102 -0.39 -11.90 -12.01
C LEU A 102 -0.88 -13.18 -11.32
N ALA A 103 -0.03 -13.84 -10.52
CA ALA A 103 -0.43 -15.00 -9.74
C ALA A 103 -1.51 -14.65 -8.69
N ALA A 104 -1.32 -13.56 -7.94
CA ALA A 104 -2.29 -13.08 -6.97
C ALA A 104 -3.63 -12.72 -7.62
N ALA A 105 -3.61 -11.95 -8.73
CA ALA A 105 -4.82 -11.53 -9.41
C ALA A 105 -5.58 -12.72 -10.03
N SER A 106 -4.86 -13.65 -10.68
CA SER A 106 -5.49 -14.84 -11.28
C SER A 106 -6.13 -15.72 -10.21
N CYS A 107 -5.41 -16.05 -9.13
CA CYS A 107 -5.93 -16.85 -8.03
C CYS A 107 -7.12 -16.16 -7.33
N PHE A 108 -7.03 -14.85 -7.08
CA PHE A 108 -8.13 -14.08 -6.49
C PHE A 108 -9.38 -14.15 -7.36
N ILE A 109 -9.27 -13.86 -8.66
CA ILE A 109 -10.42 -13.88 -9.58
C ILE A 109 -11.05 -15.27 -9.63
N THR A 110 -10.24 -16.32 -9.75
CA THR A 110 -10.77 -17.70 -9.81
C THR A 110 -11.42 -18.11 -8.50
N ALA A 111 -10.80 -17.81 -7.35
CA ALA A 111 -11.34 -18.17 -6.04
C ALA A 111 -12.63 -17.39 -5.73
N PHE A 112 -12.66 -16.10 -6.02
CA PHE A 112 -13.84 -15.26 -5.80
C PHE A 112 -15.04 -15.73 -6.63
N ILE A 113 -14.82 -16.29 -7.82
CA ILE A 113 -15.89 -16.80 -8.67
C ILE A 113 -16.33 -18.21 -8.23
N ALA A 114 -15.38 -19.12 -7.98
CA ALA A 114 -15.66 -20.55 -7.98
C ALA A 114 -15.12 -21.37 -6.78
N ALA A 115 -14.42 -20.75 -5.81
CA ALA A 115 -13.91 -21.53 -4.67
C ALA A 115 -15.07 -22.17 -3.87
N PRO A 116 -14.92 -23.42 -3.43
CA PRO A 116 -15.87 -24.05 -2.52
C PRO A 116 -15.83 -23.36 -1.13
N PRO A 117 -16.77 -23.69 -0.24
CA PRO A 117 -16.76 -23.22 1.15
C PRO A 117 -15.48 -23.59 1.90
N VAL A 118 -15.02 -22.71 2.79
CA VAL A 118 -13.75 -22.79 3.50
C VAL A 118 -13.95 -22.85 5.01
N ASP A 119 -13.26 -23.75 5.71
CA ASP A 119 -13.32 -23.90 7.17
C ASP A 119 -12.40 -22.92 7.90
N ILE A 120 -12.79 -21.64 7.93
CA ILE A 120 -12.00 -20.53 8.48
C ILE A 120 -11.61 -20.72 9.95
N ASP A 121 -12.53 -21.14 10.81
CA ASP A 121 -12.27 -21.24 12.26
C ASP A 121 -11.69 -22.62 12.66
N GLY A 122 -11.54 -23.54 11.71
CA GLY A 122 -11.02 -24.90 11.95
C GLY A 122 -11.98 -25.82 12.72
N ILE A 123 -13.23 -25.41 12.89
CA ILE A 123 -14.28 -26.13 13.63
C ILE A 123 -15.17 -26.99 12.73
N ARG A 124 -14.80 -27.15 11.45
CA ARG A 124 -15.56 -27.89 10.43
C ARG A 124 -16.92 -27.23 10.14
N GLU A 125 -16.97 -25.90 10.14
CA GLU A 125 -18.13 -25.09 9.73
C GLU A 125 -17.75 -24.25 8.50
N PRO A 126 -17.81 -24.81 7.27
CA PRO A 126 -17.32 -24.11 6.10
C PRO A 126 -18.17 -22.90 5.72
N VAL A 127 -17.50 -21.78 5.44
CA VAL A 127 -18.11 -20.53 5.01
C VAL A 127 -18.03 -20.40 3.49
N ALA A 128 -19.18 -20.25 2.84
CA ALA A 128 -19.24 -20.02 1.39
C ALA A 128 -18.83 -18.59 1.05
N GLY A 129 -17.74 -18.42 0.29
CA GLY A 129 -17.24 -17.10 -0.12
C GLY A 129 -17.46 -16.73 -1.59
N SER A 130 -17.66 -17.70 -2.48
CA SER A 130 -17.63 -17.43 -3.92
C SER A 130 -19.00 -17.19 -4.54
N LEU A 131 -19.01 -16.58 -5.74
CA LEU A 131 -20.24 -16.26 -6.47
C LEU A 131 -21.05 -17.50 -6.85
N LEU A 132 -20.39 -18.58 -7.30
CA LEU A 132 -21.07 -19.82 -7.66
C LEU A 132 -21.71 -20.53 -6.47
N TYR A 133 -21.27 -20.23 -5.24
CA TYR A 133 -21.82 -20.76 -4.01
C TYR A 133 -22.76 -19.78 -3.31
N GLY A 134 -23.50 -18.98 -4.10
CA GLY A 134 -24.64 -18.18 -3.62
C GLY A 134 -24.31 -16.78 -3.11
N ASN A 135 -23.07 -16.30 -3.30
CA ASN A 135 -22.71 -14.93 -2.95
C ASN A 135 -22.93 -13.94 -4.10
N ASN A 136 -23.16 -12.67 -3.72
CA ASN A 136 -23.09 -11.54 -4.65
C ASN A 136 -21.77 -10.77 -4.44
N ILE A 137 -21.56 -9.66 -5.16
CA ILE A 137 -20.33 -8.86 -5.05
C ILE A 137 -20.09 -8.29 -3.64
N ILE A 138 -21.16 -8.04 -2.87
CA ILE A 138 -21.06 -7.50 -1.50
C ILE A 138 -20.68 -8.61 -0.52
N THR A 139 -21.35 -9.76 -0.60
CA THR A 139 -21.14 -10.86 0.34
C THR A 139 -19.95 -11.74 -0.02
N GLY A 140 -19.53 -11.73 -1.29
CA GLY A 140 -18.44 -12.55 -1.80
C GLY A 140 -17.08 -12.18 -1.20
N SER A 141 -16.26 -13.19 -0.96
CA SER A 141 -14.94 -13.08 -0.35
C SER A 141 -14.05 -14.28 -0.70
N VAL A 142 -12.75 -14.07 -0.84
CA VAL A 142 -11.79 -15.18 -0.64
C VAL A 142 -11.54 -15.28 0.86
N ILE A 143 -12.01 -16.39 1.43
CA ILE A 143 -12.04 -16.64 2.87
C ILE A 143 -10.63 -16.93 3.40
N PRO A 144 -10.21 -16.35 4.55
CA PRO A 144 -8.95 -16.67 5.22
C PRO A 144 -8.69 -18.18 5.41
N SER A 145 -7.42 -18.54 5.55
CA SER A 145 -7.03 -19.94 5.78
C SER A 145 -7.44 -20.40 7.16
N SER A 146 -7.73 -21.69 7.28
CA SER A 146 -8.24 -22.30 8.51
C SER A 146 -7.37 -22.03 9.75
N ASN A 147 -8.00 -21.77 10.90
CA ASN A 147 -7.31 -21.63 12.18
C ASN A 147 -6.56 -22.92 12.59
N ALA A 148 -6.97 -24.09 12.07
CA ALA A 148 -6.21 -25.32 12.24
C ALA A 148 -4.81 -25.27 11.60
N ILE A 149 -4.60 -24.39 10.61
CA ILE A 149 -3.28 -24.11 10.02
C ILE A 149 -2.51 -23.09 10.87
N GLY A 150 -3.18 -22.13 11.51
CA GLY A 150 -2.54 -21.04 12.22
C GLY A 150 -1.59 -20.23 11.31
N MET A 151 -0.33 -20.08 11.73
CA MET A 151 0.73 -19.42 10.95
C MET A 151 1.55 -20.36 10.06
N HIS A 152 1.19 -21.64 9.96
CA HIS A 152 1.92 -22.57 9.10
C HIS A 152 1.81 -22.15 7.62
N PHE A 153 2.93 -22.25 6.91
CA PHE A 153 2.98 -21.99 5.48
C PHE A 153 2.28 -23.12 4.73
N TYR A 154 1.17 -22.82 4.05
CA TYR A 154 0.30 -23.82 3.41
C TYR A 154 0.22 -23.65 1.88
N PRO A 155 1.32 -23.92 1.15
CA PRO A 155 1.33 -23.92 -0.30
C PRO A 155 0.60 -25.14 -0.85
N VAL A 156 0.30 -25.11 -2.16
CA VAL A 156 -0.44 -26.17 -2.86
C VAL A 156 0.16 -27.56 -2.65
N TRP A 157 1.48 -27.68 -2.54
CA TRP A 157 2.18 -28.96 -2.42
C TRP A 157 2.25 -29.52 -0.99
N GLU A 158 1.81 -28.78 0.03
CA GLU A 158 1.64 -29.33 1.38
C GLU A 158 0.31 -30.07 1.54
N ALA A 159 -0.69 -29.75 0.72
CA ALA A 159 -1.96 -30.45 0.70
C ALA A 159 -1.85 -31.80 -0.05
N ALA A 160 -2.58 -32.82 0.39
CA ALA A 160 -2.67 -34.10 -0.31
C ALA A 160 -3.47 -33.99 -1.62
N SER A 161 -4.34 -32.98 -1.75
CA SER A 161 -5.13 -32.73 -2.94
C SER A 161 -5.53 -31.26 -3.10
N MET A 162 -5.99 -30.89 -4.30
CA MET A 162 -6.55 -29.55 -4.54
C MET A 162 -7.82 -29.30 -3.72
N ASP A 163 -8.65 -30.32 -3.53
CA ASP A 163 -9.90 -30.21 -2.76
C ASP A 163 -9.61 -29.88 -1.28
N GLU A 164 -8.61 -30.54 -0.70
CA GLU A 164 -8.11 -30.23 0.65
C GLU A 164 -7.53 -28.81 0.71
N TRP A 165 -6.72 -28.42 -0.27
CA TRP A 165 -6.13 -27.08 -0.31
C TRP A 165 -7.21 -25.99 -0.39
N LEU A 166 -8.26 -26.20 -1.18
CA LEU A 166 -9.40 -25.30 -1.29
C LEU A 166 -10.23 -25.27 0.00
N TYR A 167 -10.53 -26.42 0.61
CA TYR A 167 -11.30 -26.51 1.85
C TYR A 167 -10.65 -25.77 3.03
N ASN A 168 -9.31 -25.83 3.12
CA ASN A 168 -8.55 -25.19 4.19
C ASN A 168 -8.16 -23.72 3.87
N GLY A 169 -8.67 -23.14 2.78
CA GLY A 169 -8.47 -21.72 2.47
C GLY A 169 -7.07 -21.38 1.92
N GLY A 170 -6.40 -22.35 1.30
CA GLY A 170 -5.11 -22.15 0.64
C GLY A 170 -5.04 -20.97 -0.35
N PRO A 171 -6.09 -20.66 -1.15
CA PRO A 171 -6.10 -19.49 -2.02
C PRO A 171 -5.81 -18.17 -1.30
N TYR A 172 -6.22 -18.02 -0.04
CA TYR A 172 -5.99 -16.80 0.74
C TYR A 172 -4.50 -16.55 0.94
N GLN A 173 -3.77 -17.54 1.46
CA GLN A 173 -2.32 -17.40 1.68
C GLN A 173 -1.58 -17.15 0.36
N LEU A 174 -1.94 -17.86 -0.72
CA LEU A 174 -1.34 -17.63 -2.04
C LEU A 174 -1.53 -16.18 -2.48
N VAL A 175 -2.76 -15.67 -2.45
CA VAL A 175 -3.07 -14.30 -2.88
C VAL A 175 -2.34 -13.29 -2.00
N VAL A 176 -2.44 -13.39 -0.67
CA VAL A 176 -1.82 -12.44 0.27
C VAL A 176 -0.31 -12.40 0.10
N MET A 177 0.38 -13.54 0.08
CA MET A 177 1.85 -13.58 -0.01
C MET A 177 2.36 -13.00 -1.33
N HIS A 178 1.75 -13.38 -2.45
CA HIS A 178 2.13 -12.85 -3.75
C HIS A 178 1.75 -11.37 -3.90
N PHE A 179 0.61 -10.95 -3.35
CA PHE A 179 0.19 -9.55 -3.34
C PHE A 179 1.19 -8.68 -2.58
N LEU A 180 1.57 -9.07 -1.34
CA LEU A 180 2.50 -8.30 -0.51
C LEU A 180 3.89 -8.17 -1.17
N LEU A 181 4.42 -9.27 -1.73
CA LEU A 181 5.66 -9.22 -2.52
C LEU A 181 5.55 -8.33 -3.76
N GLY A 182 4.40 -8.41 -4.44
CA GLY A 182 4.09 -7.61 -5.62
C GLY A 182 4.02 -6.12 -5.34
N VAL A 183 3.30 -5.70 -4.30
CA VAL A 183 3.18 -4.28 -3.94
C VAL A 183 4.46 -3.70 -3.33
N ALA A 184 5.23 -4.50 -2.59
CA ALA A 184 6.56 -4.11 -2.13
C ALA A 184 7.52 -3.90 -3.32
N SER A 185 7.46 -4.78 -4.32
CA SER A 185 8.23 -4.62 -5.56
C SER A 185 7.73 -3.43 -6.38
N TYR A 186 6.42 -3.18 -6.43
CA TYR A 186 5.86 -2.00 -7.08
C TYR A 186 6.40 -0.70 -6.46
N MET A 187 6.47 -0.63 -5.12
CA MET A 187 7.09 0.48 -4.41
C MET A 187 8.57 0.68 -4.81
N GLY A 188 9.34 -0.40 -4.87
CA GLY A 188 10.73 -0.35 -5.36
C GLY A 188 10.84 0.10 -6.83
N ARG A 189 9.89 -0.31 -7.67
CA ARG A 189 9.82 0.10 -9.08
C ARG A 189 9.53 1.59 -9.25
N GLU A 190 8.69 2.20 -8.39
CA GLU A 190 8.48 3.66 -8.38
C GLU A 190 9.79 4.40 -8.10
N TRP A 191 10.56 3.95 -7.12
CA TRP A 191 11.89 4.48 -6.85
C TRP A 191 12.82 4.30 -8.07
N GLU A 192 12.88 3.09 -8.63
CA GLU A 192 13.80 2.77 -9.72
C GLU A 192 13.54 3.65 -10.96
N LEU A 193 12.28 3.79 -11.39
CA LEU A 193 11.93 4.65 -12.53
C LEU A 193 12.22 6.13 -12.23
N SER A 194 11.94 6.59 -11.00
CA SER A 194 12.26 7.98 -10.61
C SER A 194 13.75 8.27 -10.78
N TYR A 195 14.62 7.30 -10.46
CA TYR A 195 16.06 7.41 -10.67
C TYR A 195 16.42 7.45 -12.15
N ARG A 196 15.84 6.59 -13.00
CA ARG A 196 16.10 6.57 -14.45
C ARG A 196 15.74 7.88 -15.14
N LEU A 197 14.65 8.51 -14.69
CA LEU A 197 14.16 9.78 -15.25
C LEU A 197 14.82 11.01 -14.62
N GLY A 198 15.73 10.85 -13.65
CA GLY A 198 16.32 11.98 -12.92
C GLY A 198 15.34 12.77 -12.07
N MET A 199 14.22 12.14 -11.66
CA MET A 199 13.21 12.72 -10.79
C MET A 199 13.66 12.68 -9.32
N ARG A 200 12.98 13.48 -8.49
CA ARG A 200 13.14 13.42 -7.03
C ARG A 200 12.53 12.11 -6.48
N PRO A 201 13.22 11.35 -5.61
CA PRO A 201 12.87 9.95 -5.32
C PRO A 201 11.91 9.80 -4.13
N TRP A 202 10.80 10.54 -4.06
CA TRP A 202 9.92 10.52 -2.87
C TRP A 202 8.49 10.04 -3.11
N ILE A 203 8.13 9.69 -4.35
CA ILE A 203 6.79 9.14 -4.67
C ILE A 203 6.58 7.80 -3.95
N PHE A 204 7.57 6.91 -4.01
CA PHE A 204 7.52 5.60 -3.34
C PHE A 204 7.37 5.72 -1.81
N VAL A 205 7.85 6.82 -1.21
CA VAL A 205 7.68 7.08 0.22
C VAL A 205 6.21 7.34 0.54
N ALA A 206 5.50 8.09 -0.30
CA ALA A 206 4.05 8.25 -0.14
C ALA A 206 3.32 6.92 -0.33
N PHE A 207 3.72 6.11 -1.32
CA PHE A 207 3.15 4.78 -1.56
C PHE A 207 3.46 3.76 -0.44
N SER A 208 4.48 4.01 0.38
CA SER A 208 4.77 3.15 1.54
C SER A 208 3.64 3.13 2.58
N ALA A 209 2.81 4.18 2.66
CA ALA A 209 1.71 4.24 3.62
C ALA A 209 0.62 3.17 3.37
N PRO A 210 0.03 3.06 2.16
CA PRO A 210 -0.88 1.95 1.86
C PRO A 210 -0.20 0.58 1.88
N VAL A 211 1.09 0.46 1.52
CA VAL A 211 1.83 -0.81 1.66
C VAL A 211 1.94 -1.21 3.14
N ALA A 212 2.24 -0.28 4.04
CA ALA A 212 2.29 -0.54 5.48
C ALA A 212 0.91 -0.94 6.03
N ALA A 213 -0.16 -0.28 5.61
CA ALA A 213 -1.52 -0.63 6.02
C ALA A 213 -1.93 -2.04 5.55
N ALA A 214 -1.61 -2.41 4.30
CA ALA A 214 -1.84 -3.75 3.78
C ALA A 214 -1.06 -4.82 4.54
N THR A 215 0.23 -4.57 4.81
CA THR A 215 1.07 -5.46 5.62
C THR A 215 0.50 -5.61 7.05
N ALA A 216 -0.04 -4.53 7.63
CA ALA A 216 -0.60 -4.58 8.98
C ALA A 216 -1.79 -5.56 9.07
N VAL A 217 -2.74 -5.48 8.15
CA VAL A 217 -3.99 -6.29 8.20
C VAL A 217 -3.85 -7.71 7.63
N PHE A 218 -2.88 -7.94 6.72
CA PHE A 218 -2.70 -9.24 6.07
C PHE A 218 -1.54 -10.06 6.61
N LEU A 219 -0.63 -9.46 7.39
CA LEU A 219 0.56 -10.16 7.89
C LEU A 219 0.84 -9.86 9.35
N THR A 220 1.01 -8.59 9.74
CA THR A 220 1.39 -8.26 11.13
C THR A 220 0.31 -8.68 12.13
N TYR A 221 -0.95 -8.40 11.84
CA TYR A 221 -2.06 -8.79 12.70
C TYR A 221 -2.20 -10.31 12.84
N PRO A 222 -2.26 -11.09 11.74
CA PRO A 222 -2.15 -12.54 11.81
C PRO A 222 -0.98 -13.08 12.63
N ILE A 223 0.22 -12.49 12.48
CA ILE A 223 1.39 -12.90 13.27
C ILE A 223 1.17 -12.67 14.76
N GLY A 224 0.57 -11.53 15.12
CA GLY A 224 0.30 -11.16 16.51
C GLY A 224 -0.73 -12.07 17.18
N GLN A 225 -1.80 -12.43 16.44
CA GLN A 225 -2.85 -13.34 16.92
C GLN A 225 -2.52 -14.82 16.75
N GLY A 226 -1.51 -15.16 15.95
CA GLY A 226 -1.04 -16.54 15.77
C GLY A 226 -1.79 -17.34 14.70
N SER A 227 -2.61 -16.69 13.87
CA SER A 227 -3.31 -17.34 12.77
C SER A 227 -3.61 -16.41 11.60
N PHE A 228 -3.53 -16.96 10.37
CA PHE A 228 -4.04 -16.28 9.18
C PHE A 228 -5.57 -16.25 9.11
N SER A 229 -6.31 -17.01 9.94
CA SER A 229 -7.78 -16.92 10.05
C SER A 229 -8.23 -15.51 10.43
N ASP A 230 -7.44 -14.84 11.26
CA ASP A 230 -7.75 -13.51 11.80
C ASP A 230 -7.28 -12.39 10.87
N GLY A 231 -6.65 -12.75 9.75
CA GLY A 231 -6.32 -11.82 8.68
C GLY A 231 -7.58 -11.28 8.01
N MET A 232 -7.54 -10.02 7.58
CA MET A 232 -8.70 -9.41 6.92
C MET A 232 -9.14 -10.25 5.70
N PRO A 233 -10.41 -10.69 5.59
CA PRO A 233 -10.91 -11.43 4.44
C PRO A 233 -10.87 -10.60 3.15
N LEU A 234 -10.68 -11.26 1.98
CA LEU A 234 -10.61 -10.57 0.69
C LEU A 234 -12.02 -10.40 0.08
N GLY A 235 -12.86 -9.60 0.74
CA GLY A 235 -14.24 -9.34 0.36
C GLY A 235 -14.84 -8.15 1.11
N ILE A 236 -15.95 -7.59 0.60
CA ILE A 236 -16.56 -6.38 1.17
C ILE A 236 -17.16 -6.69 2.55
N SER A 237 -18.08 -7.64 2.63
CA SER A 237 -18.68 -8.05 3.91
C SER A 237 -17.64 -8.61 4.89
N GLY A 238 -16.65 -9.35 4.39
CA GLY A 238 -15.55 -9.86 5.21
C GLY A 238 -14.69 -8.75 5.83
N THR A 239 -14.47 -7.65 5.11
CA THR A 239 -13.81 -6.46 5.67
C THR A 239 -14.62 -5.86 6.82
N PHE A 240 -15.95 -5.80 6.71
CA PHE A 240 -16.80 -5.32 7.81
C PHE A 240 -16.76 -6.25 9.02
N ASN A 241 -16.77 -7.57 8.79
CA ASN A 241 -16.63 -8.54 9.87
C ASN A 241 -15.29 -8.34 10.62
N PHE A 242 -14.17 -8.26 9.90
CA PHE A 242 -12.87 -7.93 10.50
C PHE A 242 -12.92 -6.64 11.32
N MET A 243 -13.48 -5.55 10.78
CA MET A 243 -13.56 -4.28 11.50
C MET A 243 -14.39 -4.35 12.79
N LEU A 244 -15.47 -5.13 12.81
CA LEU A 244 -16.34 -5.27 13.98
C LEU A 244 -15.69 -6.13 15.07
N VAL A 245 -15.09 -7.26 14.68
CA VAL A 245 -14.35 -8.14 15.60
C VAL A 245 -13.16 -7.39 16.19
N PHE A 246 -12.38 -6.69 15.36
CA PHE A 246 -11.27 -5.87 15.80
C PHE A 246 -11.69 -4.76 16.77
N GLN A 247 -12.88 -4.18 16.61
CA GLN A 247 -13.44 -3.24 17.58
C GLN A 247 -13.76 -3.94 18.92
N ALA A 248 -14.36 -5.12 18.89
CA ALA A 248 -14.67 -5.89 20.10
C ALA A 248 -13.41 -6.23 20.90
N GLU A 249 -12.37 -6.73 20.24
CA GLU A 249 -11.14 -7.20 20.87
C GLU A 249 -10.18 -6.06 21.29
N HIS A 250 -10.13 -4.98 20.50
CA HIS A 250 -9.11 -3.94 20.67
C HIS A 250 -9.64 -2.55 21.02
N ASN A 251 -10.95 -2.33 20.97
CA ASN A 251 -11.57 -1.01 21.11
C ASN A 251 -10.86 0.06 20.27
N ILE A 252 -10.65 -0.23 18.98
CA ILE A 252 -9.85 0.58 18.05
C ILE A 252 -10.33 2.04 17.97
N LEU A 253 -11.64 2.28 18.15
CA LEU A 253 -12.18 3.65 18.16
C LEU A 253 -11.57 4.51 19.28
N MET A 254 -11.14 3.90 20.38
CA MET A 254 -10.47 4.56 21.50
C MET A 254 -8.94 4.58 21.38
N HIS A 255 -8.37 4.10 20.26
CA HIS A 255 -6.93 4.10 20.04
C HIS A 255 -6.47 5.39 19.33
N PRO A 256 -5.51 6.17 19.89
CA PRO A 256 -5.12 7.48 19.34
C PRO A 256 -4.50 7.40 17.94
N LEU A 257 -3.79 6.31 17.61
CA LEU A 257 -3.24 6.13 16.27
C LEU A 257 -4.33 5.92 15.19
N HIS A 258 -5.46 5.30 15.56
CA HIS A 258 -6.60 5.19 14.65
C HIS A 258 -7.28 6.56 14.48
N MET A 259 -7.46 7.33 15.56
CA MET A 259 -8.00 8.70 15.47
C MET A 259 -7.13 9.62 14.59
N ALA A 260 -5.79 9.53 14.71
CA ALA A 260 -4.87 10.24 13.83
C ALA A 260 -5.02 9.81 12.37
N GLY A 261 -5.28 8.52 12.13
CA GLY A 261 -5.69 7.98 10.84
C GLY A 261 -6.94 8.61 10.25
N VAL A 262 -8.01 8.65 11.05
CA VAL A 262 -9.28 9.28 10.67
C VAL A 262 -9.06 10.75 10.31
N ALA A 263 -8.29 11.50 11.10
CA ALA A 263 -7.91 12.87 10.80
C ALA A 263 -7.11 12.98 9.48
N GLY A 264 -6.24 12.02 9.22
CA GLY A 264 -5.49 11.89 7.97
C GLY A 264 -6.38 11.75 6.73
N VAL A 265 -7.33 10.82 6.74
CA VAL A 265 -8.21 10.56 5.58
C VAL A 265 -9.30 11.61 5.40
N PHE A 266 -9.89 12.11 6.50
CA PHE A 266 -10.84 13.21 6.42
C PHE A 266 -10.17 14.51 6.00
N GLY A 267 -9.01 14.83 6.57
CA GLY A 267 -8.23 15.99 6.15
C GLY A 267 -7.72 15.84 4.71
N GLY A 268 -7.24 14.66 4.30
CA GLY A 268 -6.84 14.40 2.91
C GLY A 268 -7.98 14.62 1.91
N SER A 269 -9.19 14.17 2.24
CA SER A 269 -10.39 14.41 1.43
C SER A 269 -10.78 15.90 1.39
N LEU A 270 -10.76 16.57 2.55
CA LEU A 270 -11.01 18.00 2.67
C LEU A 270 -10.02 18.82 1.83
N PHE A 271 -8.73 18.53 1.94
CA PHE A 271 -7.68 19.27 1.26
C PHE A 271 -7.64 18.97 -0.25
N SER A 272 -8.02 17.76 -0.66
CA SER A 272 -8.23 17.46 -2.08
C SER A 272 -9.35 18.31 -2.68
N ALA A 273 -10.51 18.40 -1.99
CA ALA A 273 -11.62 19.22 -2.44
C ALA A 273 -11.28 20.72 -2.39
N MET A 274 -10.59 21.18 -1.34
CA MET A 274 -10.12 22.55 -1.19
C MET A 274 -9.16 22.92 -2.33
N HIS A 275 -8.14 22.12 -2.58
CA HIS A 275 -7.15 22.41 -3.60
C HIS A 275 -7.79 22.43 -5.00
N GLY A 276 -8.57 21.39 -5.33
CA GLY A 276 -9.28 21.33 -6.61
C GLY A 276 -10.22 22.51 -6.84
N SER A 277 -10.96 22.94 -5.81
CA SER A 277 -11.87 24.09 -5.92
C SER A 277 -11.13 25.42 -6.07
N LEU A 278 -10.03 25.64 -5.32
CA LEU A 278 -9.25 26.88 -5.42
C LEU A 278 -8.55 27.01 -6.78
N VAL A 279 -7.92 25.95 -7.28
CA VAL A 279 -7.30 25.97 -8.61
C VAL A 279 -8.36 26.22 -9.69
N THR A 280 -9.47 25.48 -9.65
CA THR A 280 -10.56 25.63 -10.64
C THR A 280 -11.17 27.04 -10.61
N SER A 281 -11.32 27.65 -9.43
CA SER A 281 -11.87 29.00 -9.28
C SER A 281 -10.98 30.12 -9.82
N SER A 282 -9.70 29.83 -10.09
CA SER A 282 -8.69 30.82 -10.46
C SER A 282 -8.04 30.54 -11.81
N LEU A 283 -8.64 29.67 -12.63
CA LEU A 283 -8.20 29.42 -14.01
C LEU A 283 -8.21 30.72 -14.83
N ILE A 284 -7.17 30.90 -15.63
CA ILE A 284 -7.08 31.99 -16.59
C ILE A 284 -8.04 31.68 -17.74
N ARG A 285 -8.76 32.70 -18.22
CA ARG A 285 -9.73 32.52 -19.31
C ARG A 285 -9.00 32.40 -20.65
N GLU A 286 -8.89 31.17 -21.14
CA GLU A 286 -8.30 30.83 -22.44
C GLU A 286 -9.30 30.24 -23.44
N THR A 287 -10.57 30.11 -23.03
CA THR A 287 -11.65 29.52 -23.85
C THR A 287 -12.88 30.39 -23.89
N THR A 288 -13.78 30.10 -24.83
CA THR A 288 -15.12 30.69 -24.87
C THR A 288 -16.11 29.94 -23.96
N GLU A 289 -17.33 30.46 -23.81
CA GLU A 289 -18.40 29.83 -23.04
C GLU A 289 -18.99 28.56 -23.71
N ASN A 290 -18.72 28.37 -24.99
CA ASN A 290 -19.28 27.28 -25.80
C ASN A 290 -18.38 26.03 -25.87
N GLU A 291 -17.26 26.03 -25.13
CA GLU A 291 -16.32 24.92 -25.08
C GLU A 291 -15.86 24.67 -23.63
N SER A 292 -15.32 23.48 -23.36
CA SER A 292 -14.81 23.16 -22.04
C SER A 292 -13.57 24.01 -21.71
N THR A 293 -13.54 24.57 -20.49
CA THR A 293 -12.36 25.29 -19.97
C THR A 293 -11.09 24.44 -19.95
N ASN A 294 -11.21 23.11 -19.91
CA ASN A 294 -10.08 22.19 -20.00
C ASN A 294 -9.27 22.36 -21.29
N ASN A 295 -9.91 22.77 -22.40
CA ASN A 295 -9.23 23.01 -23.67
C ASN A 295 -8.28 24.22 -23.61
N GLY A 296 -8.40 25.07 -22.59
CA GLY A 296 -7.51 26.21 -22.35
C GLY A 296 -6.10 25.77 -21.98
N TYR A 297 -5.95 24.64 -21.28
CA TYR A 297 -4.65 24.07 -20.96
C TYR A 297 -4.09 23.26 -22.15
N LYS A 298 -2.82 23.47 -22.48
CA LYS A 298 -2.07 22.69 -23.47
C LYS A 298 -0.97 21.88 -22.78
N PHE A 299 -0.93 20.58 -23.08
CA PHE A 299 0.04 19.67 -22.47
C PHE A 299 1.48 20.10 -22.76
N GLY A 300 2.26 20.30 -21.70
CA GLY A 300 3.66 20.75 -21.78
C GLY A 300 3.85 22.26 -21.93
N GLN A 301 2.79 23.08 -21.76
CA GLN A 301 2.93 24.53 -21.70
C GLN A 301 3.81 24.96 -20.51
N GLU A 302 4.55 26.06 -20.68
CA GLU A 302 5.46 26.57 -19.64
C GLU A 302 4.75 27.50 -18.64
N GLU A 303 3.67 28.16 -19.05
CA GLU A 303 2.92 29.08 -18.21
C GLU A 303 1.91 28.35 -17.32
N GLU A 304 1.82 28.80 -16.06
CA GLU A 304 0.83 28.31 -15.09
C GLU A 304 -0.59 28.58 -15.58
N THR A 305 -1.47 27.57 -15.50
CA THR A 305 -2.84 27.68 -16.03
C THR A 305 -3.82 28.45 -15.13
N TYR A 306 -3.39 28.86 -13.94
CA TYR A 306 -4.22 29.50 -12.93
C TYR A 306 -3.47 30.60 -12.18
N ASN A 307 -4.21 31.54 -11.59
CA ASN A 307 -3.64 32.64 -10.82
C ASN A 307 -3.56 32.31 -9.33
N ILE A 308 -2.39 31.86 -8.86
CA ILE A 308 -2.15 31.52 -7.45
C ILE A 308 -2.33 32.71 -6.50
N VAL A 309 -2.06 33.95 -6.95
CA VAL A 309 -2.22 35.15 -6.12
C VAL A 309 -3.70 35.43 -5.86
N ALA A 310 -4.56 35.21 -6.87
CA ALA A 310 -6.00 35.31 -6.72
C ALA A 310 -6.53 34.22 -5.76
N ALA A 311 -6.09 32.97 -5.91
CA ALA A 311 -6.46 31.87 -5.02
C ALA A 311 -6.02 32.12 -3.57
N HIS A 312 -4.76 32.52 -3.37
CA HIS A 312 -4.21 32.87 -2.06
C HIS A 312 -4.97 34.04 -1.44
N GLY A 313 -5.27 35.08 -2.22
CA GLY A 313 -6.02 36.25 -1.78
C GLY A 313 -7.46 35.93 -1.39
N TYR A 314 -8.12 35.00 -2.09
CA TYR A 314 -9.45 34.53 -1.70
C TYR A 314 -9.39 33.75 -0.38
N PHE A 315 -8.57 32.71 -0.31
CA PHE A 315 -8.51 31.84 0.86
C PHE A 315 -7.98 32.54 2.12
N GLY A 316 -7.01 33.44 1.95
CA GLY A 316 -6.47 34.26 3.05
C GLY A 316 -7.49 35.26 3.61
N ARG A 317 -8.49 35.68 2.83
CA ARG A 317 -9.63 36.47 3.31
C ARG A 317 -10.74 35.61 3.91
N LEU A 318 -10.91 34.39 3.42
CA LEU A 318 -11.91 33.44 3.91
C LEU A 318 -11.64 33.00 5.36
N ILE A 319 -10.38 32.71 5.69
CA ILE A 319 -9.98 32.23 7.01
C ILE A 319 -9.19 33.31 7.74
N PHE A 320 -7.89 33.43 7.45
CA PHE A 320 -7.03 34.56 7.81
C PHE A 320 -5.71 34.43 7.03
N GLN A 321 -5.00 35.54 6.81
CA GLN A 321 -3.91 35.60 5.82
C GLN A 321 -2.78 34.57 6.05
N TYR A 322 -2.44 34.27 7.30
CA TYR A 322 -1.38 33.33 7.65
C TYR A 322 -1.77 31.85 7.53
N ALA A 323 -3.06 31.53 7.41
CA ALA A 323 -3.51 30.15 7.17
C ALA A 323 -3.45 29.73 5.70
N SER A 324 -3.14 30.66 4.79
CA SER A 324 -3.11 30.42 3.35
C SER A 324 -1.69 30.20 2.85
N PHE A 325 -1.50 29.21 1.98
CA PHE A 325 -0.21 28.97 1.35
C PHE A 325 0.02 29.98 0.22
N ASN A 326 1.13 30.70 0.26
CA ASN A 326 1.61 31.55 -0.84
C ASN A 326 2.75 30.89 -1.64
N ASN A 327 3.20 29.70 -1.22
CA ASN A 327 4.23 28.91 -1.87
C ASN A 327 3.63 27.57 -2.34
N SER A 328 3.57 27.38 -3.65
CA SER A 328 3.00 26.17 -4.27
C SER A 328 3.72 24.88 -3.81
N ARG A 329 5.05 24.91 -3.65
CA ARG A 329 5.82 23.72 -3.22
C ARG A 329 5.46 23.31 -1.78
N ALA A 330 5.28 24.28 -0.89
CA ALA A 330 4.88 24.02 0.49
C ALA A 330 3.46 23.46 0.57
N LEU A 331 2.54 24.00 -0.25
CA LEU A 331 1.17 23.49 -0.38
C LEU A 331 1.19 22.02 -0.83
N HIS A 332 1.85 21.69 -1.93
CA HIS A 332 1.87 20.32 -2.47
C HIS A 332 2.59 19.34 -1.53
N PHE A 333 3.65 19.78 -0.84
CA PHE A 333 4.28 18.97 0.21
C PHE A 333 3.29 18.66 1.34
N PHE A 334 2.51 19.64 1.79
CA PHE A 334 1.47 19.43 2.82
C PHE A 334 0.37 18.48 2.33
N LEU A 335 -0.10 18.64 1.09
CA LEU A 335 -1.10 17.76 0.46
C LEU A 335 -0.64 16.31 0.39
N ALA A 336 0.66 16.08 0.14
CA ALA A 336 1.24 14.74 0.19
C ALA A 336 1.40 14.23 1.63
N LEU A 337 1.96 15.04 2.53
CA LEU A 337 2.34 14.63 3.88
C LEU A 337 1.12 14.28 4.76
N TRP A 338 0.06 15.08 4.73
CA TRP A 338 -1.08 14.94 5.64
C TRP A 338 -1.74 13.55 5.59
N PRO A 339 -2.22 13.07 4.42
CA PRO A 339 -2.82 11.74 4.33
C PRO A 339 -1.79 10.63 4.58
N VAL A 340 -0.55 10.78 4.12
CA VAL A 340 0.52 9.77 4.28
C VAL A 340 0.82 9.52 5.76
N LEU A 341 1.02 10.58 6.54
CA LEU A 341 1.23 10.48 8.00
C LEU A 341 0.04 9.82 8.70
N GLY A 342 -1.18 10.20 8.34
CA GLY A 342 -2.38 9.60 8.94
C GLY A 342 -2.45 8.10 8.70
N ILE A 343 -2.23 7.64 7.46
CA ILE A 343 -2.25 6.21 7.13
C ILE A 343 -1.11 5.45 7.80
N TRP A 344 0.10 6.03 7.92
CA TRP A 344 1.17 5.42 8.72
C TRP A 344 0.78 5.25 10.19
N CYS A 345 0.11 6.25 10.79
CA CYS A 345 -0.41 6.12 12.16
C CYS A 345 -1.41 4.95 12.25
N THR A 346 -2.39 4.84 11.34
CA THR A 346 -3.34 3.72 11.35
C THR A 346 -2.66 2.37 11.20
N ALA A 347 -1.73 2.25 10.24
CA ALA A 347 -0.96 1.03 10.02
C ALA A 347 -0.17 0.62 11.28
N MET A 348 0.45 1.59 11.95
CA MET A 348 1.12 1.39 13.22
C MET A 348 0.14 0.98 14.32
N GLY A 349 -1.04 1.60 14.40
CA GLY A 349 -2.09 1.23 15.36
C GLY A 349 -2.53 -0.21 15.23
N VAL A 350 -2.84 -0.68 14.02
CA VAL A 350 -3.18 -2.09 13.78
C VAL A 350 -2.00 -2.99 14.14
N SER A 351 -0.78 -2.60 13.77
CA SER A 351 0.43 -3.37 14.07
C SER A 351 0.75 -3.46 15.56
N THR A 352 0.36 -2.48 16.38
CA THR A 352 0.54 -2.53 17.84
C THR A 352 -0.58 -3.30 18.54
N MET A 353 -1.82 -3.15 18.07
CA MET A 353 -2.97 -3.90 18.57
C MET A 353 -2.88 -5.39 18.24
N ALA A 354 -2.14 -5.77 17.18
CA ALA A 354 -1.75 -7.16 16.92
C ALA A 354 -1.04 -7.83 18.13
N PHE A 355 -0.37 -7.04 18.98
CA PHE A 355 0.26 -7.51 20.21
C PHE A 355 -0.53 -7.10 21.46
N ASN A 356 -1.86 -6.92 21.30
CA ASN A 356 -2.83 -6.64 22.35
C ASN A 356 -2.57 -5.35 23.14
N LEU A 357 -1.87 -4.38 22.53
CA LEU A 357 -1.80 -3.01 23.03
C LEU A 357 -2.99 -2.20 22.50
N ASN A 358 -4.09 -2.29 23.24
CA ASN A 358 -5.43 -1.86 22.82
C ASN A 358 -5.69 -0.36 23.01
N GLY A 359 -6.86 0.10 22.55
CA GLY A 359 -7.36 1.45 22.80
C GLY A 359 -7.54 1.76 24.28
N PHE A 360 -7.73 3.05 24.61
CA PHE A 360 -7.93 3.45 25.99
C PHE A 360 -9.16 2.78 26.61
N ASN A 361 -9.00 2.24 27.82
CA ASN A 361 -10.07 1.69 28.62
C ASN A 361 -10.42 2.66 29.76
N PHE A 362 -11.62 3.25 29.70
CA PHE A 362 -12.16 4.12 30.73
C PHE A 362 -13.44 3.55 31.35
N ASN A 363 -13.58 2.22 31.34
CA ASN A 363 -14.72 1.54 31.94
C ASN A 363 -14.79 1.83 33.43
N GLN A 364 -15.94 2.31 33.89
CA GLN A 364 -16.20 2.67 35.30
C GLN A 364 -15.22 3.70 35.87
N ALA A 365 -14.63 4.55 35.03
CA ALA A 365 -13.59 5.50 35.45
C ALA A 365 -14.11 6.64 36.33
N VAL A 366 -15.42 6.93 36.30
CA VAL A 366 -16.05 7.98 37.11
C VAL A 366 -16.88 7.35 38.22
N ILE A 367 -16.58 7.70 39.46
CA ILE A 367 -17.20 7.16 40.66
C ILE A 367 -17.70 8.33 41.53
N ASP A 368 -18.89 8.19 42.12
CA ASP A 368 -19.42 9.16 43.09
C ASP A 368 -18.75 9.03 44.48
N SER A 369 -19.10 9.92 45.41
CA SER A 369 -18.55 9.88 46.78
C SER A 369 -18.95 8.65 47.59
N GLU A 370 -19.97 7.90 47.14
CA GLU A 370 -20.45 6.67 47.78
C GLU A 370 -19.83 5.41 47.18
N GLY A 371 -18.96 5.55 46.16
CA GLY A 371 -18.35 4.42 45.47
C GLY A 371 -19.20 3.84 44.34
N ARG A 372 -20.28 4.50 43.92
CA ARG A 372 -21.12 4.06 42.79
C ARG A 372 -20.56 4.56 41.47
N VAL A 373 -20.59 3.69 40.47
CA VAL A 373 -20.17 4.03 39.10
C VAL A 373 -21.16 5.00 38.46
N ILE A 374 -20.64 6.06 37.87
CA ILE A 374 -21.39 6.97 36.99
C ILE A 374 -20.96 6.67 35.55
N ASN A 375 -21.86 6.04 34.79
CA ASN A 375 -21.56 5.69 33.40
C ASN A 375 -21.29 6.93 32.53
N THR A 376 -20.33 6.77 31.64
CA THR A 376 -19.94 7.71 30.60
C THR A 376 -20.23 7.11 29.21
N TRP A 377 -19.91 7.85 28.15
CA TRP A 377 -19.97 7.30 26.79
C TRP A 377 -19.01 6.12 26.57
N ALA A 378 -17.89 6.05 27.30
CA ALA A 378 -16.97 4.91 27.23
C ALA A 378 -17.66 3.63 27.71
N ASP A 379 -18.46 3.72 28.79
CA ASP A 379 -19.22 2.57 29.29
C ASP A 379 -20.30 2.12 28.29
N ILE A 380 -20.90 3.04 27.54
CA ILE A 380 -21.86 2.71 26.48
C ILE A 380 -21.17 2.02 25.29
N ILE A 381 -19.98 2.48 24.89
CA ILE A 381 -19.16 1.80 23.87
C ILE A 381 -18.83 0.38 24.33
N ASN A 382 -18.38 0.23 25.58
CA ASN A 382 -18.10 -1.09 26.16
C ASN A 382 -19.34 -2.03 26.12
N ARG A 383 -20.56 -1.51 26.27
CA ARG A 383 -21.77 -2.34 26.10
C ARG A 383 -22.00 -2.79 24.66
N ALA A 384 -21.60 -1.99 23.67
CA ALA A 384 -21.66 -2.39 22.26
C ALA A 384 -20.58 -3.42 21.95
N ASP A 385 -19.36 -3.21 22.43
CA ASP A 385 -18.23 -4.14 22.27
C ASP A 385 -18.57 -5.52 22.87
N LEU A 386 -19.14 -5.55 24.09
CA LEU A 386 -19.64 -6.79 24.70
C LEU A 386 -20.68 -7.52 23.84
N GLY A 387 -21.52 -6.78 23.10
CA GLY A 387 -22.50 -7.37 22.20
C GLY A 387 -21.87 -8.05 20.99
N MET A 388 -20.73 -7.53 20.51
CA MET A 388 -19.94 -8.13 19.44
C MET A 388 -19.15 -9.33 19.98
N GLU A 389 -18.47 -9.17 21.11
CA GLU A 389 -17.65 -10.19 21.79
C GLU A 389 -18.46 -11.47 22.04
N VAL A 390 -19.66 -11.39 22.61
CA VAL A 390 -20.43 -12.61 22.95
C VAL A 390 -21.10 -13.28 21.74
N MET A 391 -21.09 -12.65 20.57
CA MET A 391 -21.77 -13.14 19.36
C MET A 391 -20.81 -13.61 18.26
N HIS A 392 -19.59 -13.08 18.21
CA HIS A 392 -18.59 -13.50 17.22
C HIS A 392 -18.15 -14.94 17.48
N GLU A 393 -17.88 -15.69 16.40
CA GLU A 393 -17.43 -17.09 16.43
C GLU A 393 -18.17 -17.96 17.47
N ARG A 394 -19.51 -17.87 17.46
CA ARG A 394 -20.42 -18.45 18.46
C ARG A 394 -20.21 -19.93 18.81
N ASN A 395 -19.48 -20.67 17.97
CA ASN A 395 -19.21 -22.10 18.10
C ASN A 395 -17.72 -22.43 18.35
N ALA A 396 -16.82 -21.45 18.33
CA ALA A 396 -15.37 -21.66 18.46
C ALA A 396 -14.88 -21.69 19.92
N HIS A 397 -15.58 -20.98 20.80
CA HIS A 397 -15.14 -20.75 22.18
C HIS A 397 -15.63 -21.83 23.16
N ASN A 398 -14.69 -22.59 23.75
CA ASN A 398 -14.97 -23.60 24.79
C ASN A 398 -14.63 -23.13 26.22
N PHE A 399 -13.89 -22.03 26.34
CA PHE A 399 -13.41 -21.46 27.60
C PHE A 399 -13.97 -20.03 27.77
N PRO A 400 -14.08 -19.53 29.01
CA PRO A 400 -14.71 -18.23 29.29
C PRO A 400 -13.86 -17.01 28.92
N LEU A 401 -12.59 -17.22 28.56
CA LEU A 401 -11.68 -16.16 28.13
C LEU A 401 -11.26 -16.46 26.70
N ASP A 402 -11.49 -15.49 25.83
CA ASP A 402 -10.89 -15.48 24.49
C ASP A 402 -9.45 -14.98 24.61
N LEU A 403 -8.54 -15.96 24.72
CA LEU A 403 -7.11 -15.74 24.67
C LEU A 403 -6.64 -16.55 23.47
N ALA A 404 -5.98 -15.92 22.50
CA ALA A 404 -5.43 -16.53 21.28
C ALA A 404 -4.33 -17.60 21.53
N SER A 405 -4.24 -18.16 22.75
CA SER A 405 -3.36 -19.25 23.14
C SER A 405 -4.18 -20.52 23.46
N GLY A 406 -4.26 -21.45 22.52
CA GLY A 406 -4.99 -22.72 22.65
C GLY A 406 -4.22 -23.93 22.12
N GLU A 407 -4.78 -25.13 22.31
CA GLU A 407 -4.25 -26.36 21.69
C GLU A 407 -4.55 -26.38 20.19
N ILE A 408 -3.55 -26.78 19.38
CA ILE A 408 -3.67 -26.84 17.92
C ILE A 408 -4.69 -27.90 17.51
N LEU A 409 -5.71 -27.50 16.75
CA LEU A 409 -6.67 -28.43 16.16
C LEU A 409 -6.07 -29.13 14.93
N PRO A 410 -6.42 -30.41 14.68
CA PRO A 410 -5.93 -31.11 13.50
C PRO A 410 -6.55 -30.56 12.22
N VAL A 411 -5.70 -30.23 11.24
CA VAL A 411 -6.08 -29.82 9.89
C VAL A 411 -6.98 -30.89 9.24
N ALA A 412 -8.00 -30.45 8.52
CA ALA A 412 -8.88 -31.37 7.81
C ALA A 412 -8.18 -31.95 6.58
N MET A 413 -8.04 -33.27 6.54
CA MET A 413 -7.39 -34.01 5.44
C MET A 413 -8.33 -34.36 4.29
N ALA A 414 -9.64 -34.10 4.44
CA ALA A 414 -10.65 -34.40 3.44
C ALA A 414 -11.77 -33.35 3.48
N ALA A 415 -12.13 -32.83 2.31
CA ALA A 415 -13.31 -31.99 2.16
C ALA A 415 -14.58 -32.85 2.32
N PRO A 416 -15.61 -32.39 3.06
CA PRO A 416 -16.89 -33.06 3.11
C PRO A 416 -17.56 -33.05 1.72
N ALA A 417 -18.28 -34.13 1.40
CA ALA A 417 -19.03 -34.20 0.14
C ALA A 417 -20.05 -33.06 0.10
N ILE A 418 -20.01 -32.25 -0.96
CA ILE A 418 -21.03 -31.23 -1.21
C ILE A 418 -22.32 -31.99 -1.51
N ALA A 419 -23.27 -31.99 -0.57
CA ALA A 419 -24.59 -32.51 -0.84
C ALA A 419 -25.23 -31.62 -1.92
N GLU A 420 -25.52 -32.21 -3.09
CA GLU A 420 -26.35 -31.55 -4.10
C GLU A 420 -27.71 -31.23 -3.44
N ALA A 421 -27.98 -29.93 -3.28
CA ALA A 421 -29.27 -29.44 -2.79
C ALA A 421 -30.28 -29.33 -3.94
#